data_AF-A0A7C4RLR6-F1
#
_entry.id   AF-A0A7C4RLR6-F1
#
_cell.length_a   1.000
_cell.length_b   1.000
_cell.length_c   1.000
_cell.angle_alpha   90.00
_cell.angle_beta   90.00
_cell.angle_gamma   90.00
#
_symmetry.space_group_name_H-M   'P 1'
#
loop_
_entity.id
_entity.type
_entity.pdbx_description
1 polymer ?
#
loop_
_entity_poly.entity_id
_entity_poly.type
_entity_poly.pdbx_seq_one_letter_code
_entity_poly.pdbx_strand_id
1 'polypeptide(L)'
;MSWSVEGSEPCQACEFQENLRILRQIPFFSETPIESLKIFAYLCTRERFRQGDYLFSQDDDDGQAFYILSGEAELIYSNGRQDLVIRHYQPGDFSGGLTLLGRAQRLFSLKAVTDMVCLMLTRDKFQKAVSQVPQAIPGMLQAVVENIWEWEKRFLEDRSSECEVCRKRTGVSII
;
A
#
# COMPACT_ATOMS: atom_id res chain seq x y z
N MET A 1 41.31 26.42 -1.54
CA MET A 1 40.31 26.16 -0.48
C MET A 1 39.00 25.85 -1.19
N SER A 2 38.68 24.58 -1.37
CA SER A 2 37.41 24.15 -1.93
C SER A 2 37.00 22.94 -1.09
N TRP A 3 36.10 23.16 -0.15
CA TRP A 3 35.45 22.10 0.61
C TRP A 3 34.14 21.81 -0.09
N SER A 4 34.09 20.65 -0.72
CA SER A 4 32.91 20.08 -1.34
C SER A 4 31.84 19.83 -0.28
N VAL A 5 30.59 20.15 -0.62
CA VAL A 5 29.41 19.87 0.18
C VAL A 5 29.21 18.36 0.24
N GLU A 6 29.58 17.73 1.36
CA GLU A 6 29.20 16.37 1.68
C GLU A 6 27.69 16.32 1.96
N GLY A 7 27.00 15.45 1.23
CA GLY A 7 25.58 15.23 1.36
C GLY A 7 25.23 14.80 2.79
N SER A 8 24.34 15.55 3.42
CA SER A 8 23.80 15.21 4.74
C SER A 8 23.04 13.90 4.65
N GLU A 9 23.58 12.83 5.24
CA GLU A 9 22.80 11.62 5.54
C GLU A 9 21.58 12.04 6.38
N PRO A 10 20.36 11.60 6.03
CA PRO A 10 19.19 11.91 6.84
C PRO A 10 19.38 11.30 8.23
N CYS A 11 19.24 12.14 9.27
CA CYS A 11 19.27 11.70 10.65
C CYS A 11 18.27 10.54 10.84
N GLN A 12 18.75 9.35 11.23
CA GLN A 12 17.93 8.14 11.39
C GLN A 12 16.74 8.35 12.35
N ALA A 13 16.90 9.24 13.35
CA ALA A 13 15.82 9.64 14.26
C ALA A 13 14.73 10.48 13.57
N CYS A 14 15.09 11.32 12.59
CA CYS A 14 14.15 12.12 11.82
C CYS A 14 13.33 11.24 10.86
N GLU A 15 14.01 10.29 10.19
CA GLU A 15 13.32 9.35 9.28
C GLU A 15 12.33 8.45 10.02
N PHE A 16 12.72 7.91 11.17
CA PHE A 16 11.82 7.13 12.02
C PHE A 16 10.55 7.91 12.42
N GLN A 17 10.73 9.15 12.88
CA GLN A 17 9.60 10.00 13.29
C GLN A 17 8.67 10.28 12.11
N GLU A 18 9.23 10.49 10.92
CA GLU A 18 8.45 10.73 9.71
C GLU A 18 7.68 9.48 9.27
N ASN A 19 8.33 8.32 9.27
CA ASN A 19 7.68 7.04 8.98
C ASN A 19 6.51 6.80 9.96
N LEU A 20 6.70 7.09 11.25
CA LEU A 20 5.64 6.96 12.24
C LEU A 20 4.46 7.89 11.96
N ARG A 21 4.72 9.14 11.54
CA ARG A 21 3.65 10.09 11.15
C ARG A 21 2.89 9.60 9.93
N ILE A 22 3.59 9.10 8.92
CA ILE A 22 3.01 8.54 7.69
C ILE A 22 2.11 7.35 8.03
N LEU A 23 2.62 6.37 8.77
CA LEU A 23 1.86 5.17 9.13
C LEU A 23 0.55 5.51 9.84
N ARG A 24 0.52 6.55 10.69
CA ARG A 24 -0.71 7.00 11.37
C ARG A 24 -1.78 7.56 10.43
N GLN A 25 -1.40 8.01 9.23
CA GLN A 25 -2.34 8.55 8.24
C GLN A 25 -2.90 7.47 7.32
N ILE A 26 -2.29 6.29 7.29
CA ILE A 26 -2.71 5.20 6.43
C ILE A 26 -3.91 4.49 7.08
N PRO A 27 -5.08 4.40 6.41
CA PRO A 27 -6.26 3.75 6.99
C PRO A 27 -6.02 2.31 7.44
N PHE A 28 -5.18 1.55 6.74
CA PHE A 28 -4.79 0.18 7.14
C PHE A 28 -4.18 0.09 8.54
N PHE A 29 -3.59 1.19 9.03
CA PHE A 29 -2.89 1.28 10.31
C PHE A 29 -3.63 2.17 11.33
N SER A 30 -4.81 2.70 11.02
CA SER A 30 -5.48 3.74 11.83
C SER A 30 -5.83 3.29 13.25
N GLU A 31 -6.29 2.05 13.39
CA GLU A 31 -6.67 1.44 14.68
C GLU A 31 -5.50 0.70 15.36
N THR A 32 -4.27 0.87 14.86
CA THR A 32 -3.09 0.21 15.45
C THR A 32 -2.53 1.06 16.60
N PRO A 33 -2.29 0.48 17.79
CA PRO A 33 -1.69 1.20 18.91
C PRO A 33 -0.35 1.83 18.54
N ILE A 34 -0.10 3.05 19.04
CA ILE A 34 1.10 3.82 18.68
C ILE A 34 2.42 3.08 18.97
N GLU A 35 2.47 2.33 20.07
CA GLU A 35 3.65 1.53 20.43
C GLU A 35 3.92 0.41 19.42
N SER A 36 2.86 -0.18 18.86
CA SER A 36 2.96 -1.16 17.77
C SER A 36 3.45 -0.49 16.48
N LEU A 37 2.93 0.70 16.15
CA LEU A 37 3.33 1.46 14.97
C LEU A 37 4.80 1.83 14.95
N LYS A 38 5.43 2.03 16.11
CA LYS A 38 6.88 2.28 16.19
C LYS A 38 7.69 1.12 15.59
N ILE A 39 7.29 -0.13 15.81
CA ILE A 39 8.00 -1.29 15.24
C ILE A 39 7.87 -1.29 13.72
N PHE A 40 6.67 -1.05 13.20
CA PHE A 40 6.46 -0.93 11.75
C PHE A 40 7.28 0.23 11.16
N ALA A 41 7.27 1.40 11.79
CA ALA A 41 8.02 2.59 11.35
C ALA A 41 9.53 2.33 11.25
N TYR A 42 10.08 1.53 12.17
CA TYR A 42 11.48 1.12 12.17
C TYR A 42 11.81 0.11 11.05
N LEU A 43 10.86 -0.75 10.69
CA LEU A 43 11.08 -1.80 9.70
C LEU A 43 10.85 -1.34 8.26
N CYS A 44 10.03 -0.31 8.05
CA CYS A 44 9.83 0.26 6.72
C CYS A 44 11.15 0.79 6.13
N THR A 45 11.33 0.65 4.82
CA THR A 45 12.47 1.21 4.08
C THR A 45 11.99 2.17 3.01
N ARG A 46 12.86 3.10 2.60
CA ARG A 46 12.58 3.99 1.48
C ARG A 46 13.18 3.41 0.20
N GLU A 47 12.32 3.09 -0.75
CA GLU A 47 12.71 2.56 -2.05
C GLU A 47 12.56 3.63 -3.13
N ARG A 48 13.50 3.65 -4.07
CA ARG A 48 13.51 4.59 -5.20
C ARG A 48 13.26 3.84 -6.50
N PHE A 49 12.39 4.40 -7.32
CA PHE A 49 12.06 3.87 -8.64
C PHE A 49 12.29 4.98 -9.67
N ARG A 50 12.81 4.62 -10.84
CA ARG A 50 12.92 5.53 -11.98
C ARG A 50 11.63 5.51 -12.78
N GLN A 51 11.42 6.57 -13.56
CA GLN A 51 10.37 6.57 -14.57
C GLN A 51 10.45 5.30 -15.43
N GLY A 52 9.31 4.60 -15.55
CA GLY A 52 9.19 3.37 -16.32
C GLY A 52 9.36 2.08 -15.51
N ASP A 53 9.91 2.15 -14.29
CA ASP A 53 10.07 0.98 -13.42
C ASP A 53 8.70 0.48 -12.92
N TYR A 54 8.59 -0.83 -12.75
CA TYR A 54 7.44 -1.44 -12.08
C TYR A 54 7.73 -1.58 -10.59
N LEU A 55 6.82 -1.07 -9.76
CA LEU A 55 6.85 -1.29 -8.32
C LEU A 55 6.44 -2.74 -8.04
N PHE A 56 5.44 -3.22 -8.78
CA PHE A 56 5.02 -4.61 -8.84
C PHE A 56 4.30 -4.88 -10.17
N SER A 57 4.29 -6.14 -10.59
CA SER A 57 3.59 -6.58 -11.79
C SER A 57 2.32 -7.34 -11.43
N GLN A 58 1.36 -7.36 -12.33
CA GLN A 58 0.21 -8.26 -12.26
C GLN A 58 0.69 -9.72 -12.12
N ASP A 59 -0.07 -10.51 -11.35
CA ASP A 59 0.15 -11.92 -11.04
C ASP A 59 1.34 -12.21 -10.09
N ASP A 60 2.15 -11.20 -9.74
CA ASP A 60 3.20 -11.32 -8.72
C ASP A 60 2.60 -11.55 -7.32
N ASP A 61 3.24 -12.41 -6.52
CA ASP A 61 3.05 -12.48 -5.06
C ASP A 61 4.30 -11.93 -4.36
N ASP A 62 4.45 -10.60 -4.42
CA ASP A 62 5.62 -9.89 -3.88
C ASP A 62 5.62 -9.79 -2.34
N GLY A 63 4.44 -9.84 -1.72
CA GLY A 63 4.25 -9.56 -0.31
C GLY A 63 4.72 -8.16 0.09
N GLN A 64 4.54 -7.14 -0.74
CA GLN A 64 5.02 -5.77 -0.45
C GLN A 64 3.87 -4.78 -0.35
N ALA A 65 4.00 -3.80 0.53
CA ALA A 65 3.13 -2.63 0.58
C ALA A 65 3.95 -1.36 0.36
N PHE A 66 3.34 -0.38 -0.30
CA PHE A 66 3.97 0.86 -0.71
C PHE A 66 3.09 2.05 -0.31
N TYR A 67 3.71 3.06 0.29
CA TYR A 67 3.16 4.39 0.46
C TYR A 67 3.99 5.37 -0.37
N ILE A 68 3.35 6.16 -1.23
CA ILE A 68 4.07 7.06 -2.14
C ILE A 68 4.44 8.35 -1.41
N LEU A 69 5.74 8.61 -1.33
CA LEU A 69 6.29 9.84 -0.71
C LEU A 69 6.42 10.97 -1.73
N SER A 70 6.82 10.65 -2.96
CA SER A 70 7.00 11.61 -4.05
C SER A 70 6.91 10.91 -5.40
N GLY A 71 6.51 11.63 -6.44
CA GLY A 71 6.35 11.11 -7.80
C GLY A 71 4.98 10.49 -8.04
N GLU A 72 4.78 9.96 -9.24
CA GLU A 72 3.50 9.45 -9.71
C GLU A 72 3.65 8.06 -10.33
N ALA A 73 2.58 7.26 -10.26
CA ALA A 73 2.51 5.93 -10.89
C ALA A 73 1.14 5.66 -11.51
N GLU A 74 1.08 4.74 -12.45
CA GLU A 74 -0.15 4.26 -13.09
C GLU A 74 -0.42 2.81 -12.70
N LEU A 75 -1.66 2.54 -12.27
CA LEU A 75 -2.17 1.21 -12.05
C LEU A 75 -2.73 0.66 -13.35
N ILE A 76 -2.19 -0.46 -13.83
CA ILE A 76 -2.45 -1.02 -15.15
C ILE A 76 -3.03 -2.43 -15.00
N TYR A 77 -4.12 -2.71 -15.70
CA TYR A 77 -4.63 -4.07 -15.88
C TYR A 77 -4.26 -4.58 -17.28
N SER A 78 -3.64 -5.75 -17.38
CA SER A 78 -3.35 -6.39 -18.66
C SER A 78 -4.19 -7.66 -18.82
N ASN A 79 -4.96 -7.73 -19.90
CA ASN A 79 -5.74 -8.92 -20.27
C ASN A 79 -5.05 -9.79 -21.34
N GLY A 80 -3.74 -9.57 -21.56
CA GLY A 80 -2.93 -10.26 -22.57
C GLY A 80 -3.11 -9.74 -24.01
N ARG A 81 -4.03 -8.81 -24.26
CA ARG A 81 -4.22 -8.14 -25.57
C ARG A 81 -3.97 -6.64 -25.52
N GLN A 82 -4.38 -6.01 -24.43
CA GLN A 82 -4.23 -4.58 -24.21
C GLN A 82 -4.00 -4.28 -22.74
N ASP A 83 -3.26 -3.21 -22.50
CA ASP A 83 -3.05 -2.62 -21.18
C ASP A 83 -4.06 -1.50 -20.97
N LEU A 84 -4.78 -1.55 -19.85
CA LEU A 84 -5.77 -0.55 -19.45
C LEU A 84 -5.28 0.17 -18.20
N VAL A 85 -5.10 1.49 -18.29
CA VAL A 85 -4.84 2.33 -17.11
C VAL A 85 -6.13 2.45 -16.30
N ILE A 86 -6.09 1.97 -15.07
CA ILE A 86 -7.21 1.92 -14.13
C ILE A 86 -7.31 3.21 -13.33
N ARG A 87 -6.17 3.67 -12.78
CA ARG A 87 -6.05 4.93 -12.04
C ARG A 87 -4.61 5.37 -11.89
N HIS A 88 -4.42 6.63 -11.56
CA HIS A 88 -3.13 7.19 -11.14
C HIS A 88 -2.96 7.10 -9.63
N TYR A 89 -1.70 7.06 -9.22
CA TYR A 89 -1.22 7.03 -7.86
C TYR A 89 -0.30 8.23 -7.65
N GLN A 90 -0.48 8.95 -6.54
CA GLN A 90 0.19 10.21 -6.22
C GLN A 90 0.71 10.20 -4.76
N PRO A 91 1.49 11.20 -4.34
CA PRO A 91 1.97 11.27 -2.96
C PRO A 91 0.82 11.22 -1.95
N GLY A 92 0.94 10.36 -0.95
CA GLY A 92 -0.12 10.07 0.01
C GLY A 92 -0.88 8.76 -0.24
N ASP A 93 -0.81 8.20 -1.45
CA ASP A 93 -1.50 6.96 -1.76
C ASP A 93 -0.77 5.74 -1.18
N PHE A 94 -1.58 4.78 -0.71
CA PHE A 94 -1.12 3.52 -0.14
C PHE A 94 -1.65 2.33 -0.95
N SER A 95 -0.79 1.33 -1.18
CA SER A 95 -1.11 0.09 -1.88
C SER A 95 -0.49 -1.13 -1.19
N GLY A 96 -1.12 -2.30 -1.35
CA GLY A 96 -0.54 -3.58 -0.92
C GLY A 96 -0.76 -3.96 0.54
N GLY A 97 -1.58 -3.25 1.33
CA GLY A 97 -1.86 -3.64 2.72
C GLY A 97 -2.33 -5.10 2.87
N LEU A 98 -3.18 -5.58 1.96
CA LEU A 98 -3.67 -6.96 1.98
C LEU A 98 -2.58 -8.00 1.67
N THR A 99 -1.56 -7.65 0.85
CA THR A 99 -0.47 -8.58 0.53
C THR A 99 0.44 -8.81 1.75
N LEU A 100 0.41 -7.92 2.75
CA LEU A 100 1.12 -8.14 4.02
C LEU A 100 0.44 -9.18 4.91
N LEU A 101 -0.90 -9.22 4.90
CA LEU A 101 -1.69 -10.11 5.75
C LEU A 101 -1.74 -11.55 5.24
N GLY A 102 -1.68 -11.73 3.92
CA GLY A 102 -1.80 -13.04 3.30
C GLY A 102 -1.16 -13.11 1.91
N ARG A 103 -1.10 -14.33 1.38
CA ARG A 103 -0.70 -14.56 -0.01
C ARG A 103 -1.84 -14.10 -0.93
N ALA A 104 -1.55 -13.12 -1.75
CA ALA A 104 -2.48 -12.59 -2.74
C ALA A 104 -1.68 -12.13 -3.94
N GLN A 105 -1.99 -12.69 -5.11
CA GLN A 105 -1.40 -12.22 -6.35
C GLN A 105 -1.91 -10.82 -6.68
N ARG A 106 -1.04 -9.99 -7.24
CA ARG A 106 -1.39 -8.65 -7.71
C ARG A 106 -2.41 -8.76 -8.85
N LEU A 107 -3.55 -8.12 -8.69
CA LEU A 107 -4.56 -8.04 -9.77
C LEU A 107 -4.17 -7.05 -10.88
N PHE A 108 -3.16 -6.23 -10.65
CA PHE A 108 -2.74 -5.12 -11.51
C PHE A 108 -1.22 -4.94 -11.41
N SER A 109 -0.63 -4.29 -12.41
CA SER A 109 0.73 -3.76 -12.34
C SER A 109 0.70 -2.30 -11.85
N LEU A 110 1.73 -1.86 -11.14
CA LEU A 110 1.91 -0.45 -10.78
C LEU A 110 3.24 0.04 -11.34
N LYS A 111 3.17 0.97 -12.29
CA LYS A 111 4.32 1.48 -13.05
C LYS A 111 4.59 2.94 -12.73
N ALA A 112 5.82 3.27 -12.39
CA ALA A 112 6.26 4.64 -12.17
C ALA A 112 6.16 5.46 -13.47
N VAL A 113 5.47 6.61 -13.44
CA VAL A 113 5.41 7.56 -14.56
C VAL A 113 6.39 8.72 -14.40
N THR A 114 6.90 8.94 -13.19
CA THR A 114 8.04 9.81 -12.89
C THR A 114 9.05 9.04 -12.03
N ASP A 115 10.23 9.61 -11.83
CA ASP A 115 11.08 9.18 -10.72
C ASP A 115 10.31 9.34 -9.41
N MET A 116 10.37 8.34 -8.55
CA MET A 116 9.53 8.28 -7.35
C MET A 116 10.24 7.65 -6.16
N VAL A 117 9.74 7.99 -4.97
CA VAL A 117 10.22 7.43 -3.70
C VAL A 117 9.01 6.90 -2.94
N CYS A 118 9.11 5.66 -2.45
CA CYS A 118 8.08 5.02 -1.65
C CYS A 118 8.61 4.63 -0.28
N LEU A 119 7.75 4.68 0.73
CA LEU A 119 7.94 3.91 1.95
C LEU A 119 7.41 2.50 1.70
N MET A 120 8.24 1.48 1.91
CA MET A 120 7.96 0.09 1.61
C MET A 120 8.02 -0.77 2.88
N LEU A 121 7.08 -1.69 3.00
CA LEU A 121 7.09 -2.75 4.01
C LEU A 121 6.91 -4.10 3.33
N THR A 122 7.75 -5.08 3.69
CA THR A 122 7.62 -6.47 3.20
C THR A 122 6.81 -7.32 4.18
N ARG A 123 6.20 -8.39 3.66
CA ARG A 123 5.46 -9.39 4.43
C ARG A 123 6.31 -10.01 5.53
N ASP A 124 7.57 -10.33 5.24
CA ASP A 124 8.49 -10.89 6.23
C ASP A 124 8.72 -9.93 7.41
N LYS A 125 8.92 -8.65 7.11
CA LYS A 125 9.09 -7.62 8.14
C LYS A 125 7.78 -7.38 8.90
N PHE A 126 6.66 -7.37 8.20
CA PHE A 126 5.33 -7.28 8.80
C PHE A 126 5.07 -8.43 9.78
N GLN A 127 5.33 -9.68 9.38
CA GLN A 127 5.18 -10.86 10.25
C GLN A 127 6.10 -10.79 11.47
N LYS A 128 7.33 -10.31 11.32
CA LYS A 128 8.25 -10.07 12.44
C LYS A 128 7.76 -8.98 13.40
N ALA A 129 7.10 -7.93 12.91
CA ALA A 129 6.49 -6.93 13.77
C ALA A 129 5.30 -7.51 14.52
N VAL A 130 4.38 -8.17 13.81
CA VAL A 130 3.17 -8.77 14.38
C VAL A 130 3.49 -9.79 15.47
N SER A 131 4.56 -10.59 15.33
CA SER A 131 4.96 -11.53 16.38
C SER A 131 5.42 -10.84 17.68
N GLN A 132 5.88 -9.58 17.60
CA GLN A 132 6.24 -8.77 18.76
C GLN A 132 5.06 -7.97 19.31
N VAL A 133 4.12 -7.58 18.45
CA VAL A 133 2.95 -6.74 18.82
C VAL A 133 1.64 -7.34 18.28
N PRO A 134 1.22 -8.52 18.77
CA PRO A 134 0.03 -9.21 18.27
C PRO A 134 -1.26 -8.39 18.45
N GLN A 135 -1.29 -7.47 19.42
CA GLN A 135 -2.40 -6.53 19.64
C GLN A 135 -2.64 -5.55 18.48
N ALA A 136 -1.72 -5.45 17.51
CA ALA A 136 -1.91 -4.64 16.30
C ALA A 136 -2.92 -5.27 15.32
N ILE A 137 -3.03 -6.60 15.31
CA ILE A 137 -3.81 -7.34 14.31
C ILE A 137 -5.30 -7.00 14.34
N PRO A 138 -5.99 -6.93 15.50
CA PRO A 138 -7.41 -6.61 15.52
C PRO A 138 -7.74 -5.27 14.84
N GLY A 139 -6.91 -4.24 15.04
CA GLY A 139 -7.10 -2.94 14.40
C GLY A 139 -6.92 -2.99 12.88
N MET A 140 -5.93 -3.74 12.40
CA MET A 140 -5.72 -3.94 10.97
C MET A 140 -6.88 -4.73 10.32
N LEU A 141 -7.37 -5.77 11.00
CA LEU A 141 -8.52 -6.54 10.54
C LEU A 141 -9.78 -5.67 10.47
N GLN A 142 -10.00 -4.81 11.47
CA GLN A 142 -11.10 -3.85 11.48
C GLN A 142 -11.01 -2.91 10.26
N ALA A 143 -9.82 -2.36 9.97
CA ALA A 143 -9.62 -1.53 8.79
C ALA A 143 -9.91 -2.28 7.48
N VAL A 144 -9.55 -3.56 7.38
CA VAL A 144 -9.88 -4.40 6.20
C VAL A 144 -11.38 -4.60 6.06
N VAL A 145 -12.08 -4.92 7.16
CA VAL A 145 -13.54 -5.09 7.19
C VAL A 145 -14.23 -3.81 6.73
N GLU A 146 -13.83 -2.65 7.25
CA GLU A 146 -14.39 -1.35 6.87
C GLU A 146 -14.17 -1.04 5.38
N ASN A 147 -12.99 -1.33 4.84
CA ASN A 147 -12.72 -1.13 3.41
C ASN A 147 -13.58 -2.03 2.52
N ILE A 148 -13.75 -3.30 2.87
CA ILE A 148 -14.62 -4.23 2.13
C ILE A 148 -16.07 -3.77 2.20
N TRP A 149 -16.53 -3.38 3.39
CA TRP A 149 -17.89 -2.91 3.62
C TRP A 149 -18.21 -1.64 2.82
N GLU A 150 -17.33 -0.63 2.87
CA GLU A 150 -17.50 0.60 2.11
C GLU A 150 -17.44 0.37 0.59
N TRP A 151 -16.57 -0.54 0.13
CA TRP A 151 -16.54 -0.95 -1.27
C TRP A 151 -17.88 -1.57 -1.72
N GLU A 152 -18.43 -2.48 -0.92
CA GLU A 152 -19.70 -3.13 -1.19
C GLU A 152 -20.87 -2.15 -1.16
N LYS A 153 -20.92 -1.25 -0.16
CA LYS A 153 -21.92 -0.18 -0.08
C LYS A 153 -21.92 0.70 -1.31
N ARG A 154 -20.75 1.16 -1.76
CA ARG A 154 -20.61 1.96 -2.99
C ARG A 154 -21.10 1.19 -4.20
N PHE A 155 -20.78 -0.10 -4.30
CA PHE A 155 -21.22 -0.93 -5.41
C PHE A 155 -22.74 -1.14 -5.45
N LEU A 156 -23.42 -1.14 -4.29
CA LEU A 156 -24.87 -1.18 -4.18
C LEU A 156 -25.54 0.16 -4.54
N GLU A 157 -24.91 1.28 -4.21
CA GLU A 157 -25.41 2.63 -4.52
C GLU A 157 -25.19 3.01 -5.99
N ASP A 158 -24.11 2.53 -6.61
CA ASP A 158 -23.82 2.79 -8.02
C ASP A 158 -24.80 2.05 -8.95
N ARG A 159 -25.31 2.73 -9.98
CA ARG A 159 -26.32 2.22 -10.95
C ARG A 159 -25.84 1.07 -11.84
N SER A 160 -24.76 0.37 -11.47
CA SER A 160 -24.40 -0.95 -11.97
C SER A 160 -25.52 -1.99 -11.79
N SER A 161 -26.60 -1.64 -11.06
CA SER A 161 -27.90 -2.31 -11.00
C SER A 161 -28.56 -2.64 -12.36
N GLU A 162 -28.13 -2.04 -13.47
CA GLU A 162 -28.60 -2.42 -14.82
C GLU A 162 -27.83 -3.64 -15.38
N CYS A 163 -26.68 -4.02 -14.81
CA CYS A 163 -25.92 -5.20 -15.19
C CYS A 163 -26.22 -6.39 -14.27
N GLU A 164 -26.97 -7.38 -14.79
CA GLU A 164 -27.32 -8.60 -14.06
C GLU A 164 -26.08 -9.38 -13.57
N VAL A 165 -24.98 -9.34 -14.32
CA VAL A 165 -23.71 -10.02 -13.96
C VAL A 165 -23.04 -9.34 -12.76
N CYS A 166 -23.04 -8.00 -12.70
CA CYS A 166 -22.47 -7.25 -11.58
C CYS A 166 -23.24 -7.52 -10.28
N ARG A 167 -24.58 -7.56 -10.34
CA ARG A 167 -25.43 -7.86 -9.17
C ARG A 167 -25.18 -9.25 -8.59
N LYS A 168 -24.83 -10.24 -9.42
CA LYS A 168 -24.49 -11.59 -8.94
C LYS A 168 -23.12 -11.67 -8.26
N ARG A 169 -22.31 -10.60 -8.31
CA ARG A 169 -20.98 -10.51 -7.70
C ARG A 169 -20.95 -9.66 -6.42
N THR A 170 -22.10 -9.13 -5.98
CA THR A 170 -22.26 -8.53 -4.64
C THR A 170 -22.40 -9.62 -3.57
N GLY A 171 -22.29 -9.26 -2.29
CA GLY A 171 -22.35 -10.18 -1.17
C GLY A 171 -20.98 -10.68 -0.70
N VAL A 172 -19.89 -9.98 -1.05
CA VAL A 172 -18.52 -10.41 -0.73
C VAL A 172 -18.27 -10.38 0.78
N SER A 173 -18.97 -9.51 1.53
CA SER A 173 -18.89 -9.49 2.99
C SER A 173 -19.65 -10.63 3.70
N ILE A 174 -20.42 -11.47 2.99
CA ILE A 174 -21.29 -12.52 3.58
C ILE A 174 -20.54 -13.86 3.74
N ILE A 175 -19.29 -13.78 4.19
CA ILE A 175 -18.43 -14.94 4.50
C ILE A 175 -18.89 -15.71 5.74
#